data_AF-A0A1H7L198-F1
#
_entry.id   AF-A0A1H7L198-F1
#
_cell.length_a   1.000
_cell.length_b   1.000
_cell.length_c   1.000
_cell.angle_alpha   90.00
_cell.angle_beta   90.00
_cell.angle_gamma   90.00
#
_symmetry.space_group_name_H-M   'P 1'
#
loop_
_entity.id
_entity.type
_entity.pdbx_description
1 polymer ?
#
loop_
_entity_poly.entity_id
_entity_poly.type
_entity_poly.pdbx_seq_one_letter_code
_entity_poly.pdbx_strand_id
1 'polypeptide(L)'
;MSRLKTLREYVDKELNLLEEEKRTSATTHLYGVSLAATILAKKRGLNEELAAMAAMLHDMYAYKSGSYDDHAHLGADLARKILDDLAITTSAETDIICSAIYHHDDKLVIDSPMDELLKDADVIDHCFKDSSKPIKEKEQKRYENLCKELDL
;
A
#
# COMPACT_ATOMS: atom_id res chain seq x y z
N MET A 1 -18.22 2.86 -13.83
CA MET A 1 -17.46 3.30 -12.64
C MET A 1 -16.07 2.67 -12.74
N SER A 2 -14.97 3.36 -12.42
CA SER A 2 -13.64 2.74 -12.51
C SER A 2 -13.44 1.71 -11.39
N ARG A 3 -12.64 0.66 -11.64
CA ARG A 3 -12.37 -0.41 -10.66
C ARG A 3 -11.77 0.15 -9.37
N LEU A 4 -10.79 1.04 -9.49
CA LEU A 4 -10.18 1.72 -8.35
C LEU A 4 -11.18 2.57 -7.57
N LYS A 5 -12.17 3.19 -8.23
CA LYS A 5 -13.23 3.92 -7.51
C LYS A 5 -14.12 2.97 -6.71
N THR A 6 -14.51 1.84 -7.28
CA THR A 6 -15.26 0.79 -6.55
C THR A 6 -14.49 0.28 -5.33
N LEU A 7 -13.18 0.05 -5.48
CA LEU A 7 -12.33 -0.34 -4.34
C LEU A 7 -12.26 0.74 -3.25
N ARG A 8 -12.07 2.01 -3.64
CA ARG A 8 -12.03 3.14 -2.69
C ARG A 8 -13.34 3.29 -1.94
N GLU A 9 -14.49 3.14 -2.60
CA GLU A 9 -15.79 3.15 -1.94
C GLU A 9 -15.94 2.04 -0.89
N TYR A 10 -15.32 0.87 -1.10
CA TYR A 10 -15.25 -0.18 -0.09
C TYR A 10 -14.31 0.23 1.07
N VAL A 11 -13.09 0.64 0.76
CA VAL A 11 -12.10 1.03 1.78
C VAL A 11 -12.60 2.18 2.65
N ASP A 12 -13.17 3.23 2.04
CA ASP A 12 -13.69 4.39 2.77
C ASP A 12 -14.83 3.99 3.73
N LYS A 13 -15.69 3.02 3.35
CA LYS A 13 -16.73 2.50 4.25
C LYS A 13 -16.14 1.82 5.48
N GLU A 14 -15.08 1.05 5.30
CA GLU A 14 -14.39 0.37 6.40
C GLU A 14 -13.65 1.37 7.31
N LEU A 15 -12.96 2.35 6.73
CA LEU A 15 -12.29 3.40 7.50
C LEU A 15 -13.28 4.26 8.29
N ASN A 16 -14.50 4.45 7.79
CA ASN A 16 -15.55 5.19 8.49
C ASN A 16 -16.04 4.52 9.77
N LEU A 17 -15.72 3.24 9.99
CA LEU A 17 -16.01 2.52 11.24
C LEU A 17 -14.97 2.80 12.34
N LEU A 18 -13.84 3.42 12.00
CA LEU A 18 -12.80 3.78 12.97
C LEU A 18 -13.17 5.05 13.73
N GLU A 19 -12.65 5.16 14.95
CA GLU A 19 -12.64 6.41 15.71
C GLU A 19 -11.98 7.55 14.92
N GLU A 20 -12.46 8.77 15.09
CA GLU A 20 -12.14 9.93 14.22
C GLU A 20 -10.64 10.19 14.05
N GLU A 21 -9.87 10.12 15.15
CA GLU A 21 -8.42 10.32 15.14
C GLU A 21 -7.71 9.23 14.30
N LYS A 22 -8.08 7.96 14.53
CA LYS A 22 -7.51 6.83 13.79
C LYS A 22 -7.90 6.86 12.32
N ARG A 23 -9.16 7.19 12.03
CA ARG A 23 -9.69 7.34 10.66
C ARG A 23 -8.89 8.35 9.86
N THR A 24 -8.64 9.53 10.44
CA THR A 24 -7.91 10.60 9.73
C THR A 24 -6.49 10.17 9.36
N SER A 25 -5.78 9.54 10.30
CA SER A 25 -4.43 9.03 10.03
C SER A 25 -4.44 7.92 8.98
N ALA A 26 -5.32 6.92 9.12
CA ALA A 26 -5.43 5.78 8.21
C ALA A 26 -5.81 6.21 6.80
N THR A 27 -6.82 7.07 6.64
CA THR A 27 -7.22 7.63 5.34
C THR A 27 -6.06 8.37 4.70
N THR A 28 -5.39 9.25 5.45
CA THR A 28 -4.27 10.03 4.91
C THR A 28 -3.12 9.13 4.45
N HIS A 29 -2.81 8.09 5.22
CA HIS A 29 -1.77 7.13 4.88
C HIS A 29 -2.11 6.32 3.63
N LEU A 30 -3.27 5.65 3.59
CA LEU A 30 -3.66 4.82 2.43
C LEU A 30 -3.73 5.61 1.12
N TYR A 31 -4.30 6.82 1.14
CA TYR A 31 -4.34 7.67 -0.04
C TYR A 31 -2.96 8.23 -0.42
N GLY A 32 -2.11 8.55 0.56
CA GLY A 32 -0.72 8.97 0.35
C GLY A 32 0.12 7.89 -0.34
N VAL A 33 0.08 6.67 0.21
CA VAL A 33 0.75 5.50 -0.39
C VAL A 33 0.17 5.18 -1.77
N SER A 34 -1.16 5.28 -1.96
CA SER A 34 -1.81 5.05 -3.27
C SER A 34 -1.32 6.02 -4.34
N LEU A 35 -1.18 7.31 -3.99
CA LEU A 35 -0.63 8.31 -4.90
C LEU A 35 0.85 8.03 -5.21
N ALA A 36 1.66 7.78 -4.19
CA ALA A 36 3.08 7.45 -4.35
C ALA A 36 3.29 6.20 -5.24
N ALA A 37 2.51 5.15 -5.00
CA ALA A 37 2.52 3.91 -5.79
C ALA A 37 2.18 4.18 -7.26
N THR A 38 1.20 5.05 -7.53
CA THR A 38 0.82 5.43 -8.91
C THR A 38 1.97 6.16 -9.62
N ILE A 39 2.63 7.11 -8.94
CA ILE A 39 3.77 7.86 -9.48
C ILE A 39 4.95 6.93 -9.77
N LEU A 40 5.30 6.07 -8.81
CA LEU A 40 6.37 5.08 -8.99
C LEU A 40 6.03 4.09 -10.11
N ALA A 41 4.79 3.62 -10.20
CA ALA A 41 4.36 2.69 -11.25
C ALA A 41 4.56 3.30 -12.63
N LYS A 42 4.15 4.56 -12.78
CA LYS A 42 4.35 5.32 -14.02
C LYS A 42 5.83 5.45 -14.38
N LYS A 43 6.69 5.78 -13.41
CA LYS A 43 8.14 5.92 -13.62
C LYS A 43 8.82 4.58 -13.96
N ARG A 44 8.40 3.49 -13.31
CA ARG A 44 8.99 2.14 -13.43
C ARG A 44 8.37 1.29 -14.53
N GLY A 45 7.35 1.80 -15.25
CA GLY A 45 6.67 1.05 -16.32
C GLY A 45 5.80 -0.11 -15.82
N LEU A 46 5.26 -0.01 -14.59
CA LEU A 46 4.36 -0.99 -13.98
C LEU A 46 2.90 -0.55 -14.11
N ASN A 47 1.97 -1.46 -13.81
CA ASN A 47 0.55 -1.17 -13.90
C ASN A 47 0.11 -0.20 -12.77
N GLU A 48 -0.15 1.05 -13.16
CA GLU A 48 -0.57 2.14 -12.27
C GLU A 48 -1.84 1.81 -11.46
N GLU A 49 -2.82 1.13 -12.07
CA GLU A 49 -4.09 0.81 -11.40
C GLU A 49 -3.89 -0.28 -10.33
N LEU A 50 -3.14 -1.35 -10.63
CA LEU A 50 -2.85 -2.40 -9.66
C LEU A 50 -1.99 -1.90 -8.49
N ALA A 51 -1.02 -1.04 -8.78
CA ALA A 51 -0.20 -0.39 -7.76
C ALA A 51 -1.07 0.44 -6.79
N ALA A 52 -1.99 1.24 -7.33
CA ALA A 52 -2.92 2.02 -6.53
C ALA A 52 -3.85 1.13 -5.70
N MET A 53 -4.33 0.01 -6.24
CA MET A 53 -5.19 -0.94 -5.53
C MET A 53 -4.45 -1.65 -4.38
N ALA A 54 -3.23 -2.12 -4.62
CA ALA A 54 -2.40 -2.74 -3.60
C ALA A 54 -2.11 -1.77 -2.45
N ALA A 55 -1.75 -0.53 -2.77
CA ALA A 55 -1.54 0.53 -1.80
C ALA A 55 -2.79 0.87 -0.97
N MET A 56 -3.99 0.89 -1.57
CA MET A 56 -5.24 1.13 -0.83
C MET A 56 -5.59 -0.02 0.15
N LEU A 57 -5.05 -1.21 -0.06
CA LEU A 57 -5.41 -2.41 0.69
C LEU A 57 -4.36 -2.87 1.71
N HIS A 58 -3.09 -2.45 1.58
CA HIS A 58 -1.97 -3.09 2.26
C HIS A 58 -2.11 -3.18 3.79
N ASP A 59 -2.63 -2.13 4.42
CA ASP A 59 -2.80 -2.03 5.88
C ASP A 59 -4.23 -2.32 6.37
N MET A 60 -5.15 -2.72 5.47
CA MET A 60 -6.57 -2.84 5.80
C MET A 60 -6.83 -3.86 6.92
N TYR A 61 -6.02 -4.91 7.02
CA TYR A 61 -6.13 -5.87 8.12
C TYR A 61 -5.81 -5.22 9.47
N ALA A 62 -4.75 -4.40 9.53
CA ALA A 62 -4.36 -3.72 10.76
C ALA A 62 -5.44 -2.72 11.21
N TYR A 63 -6.03 -1.98 10.28
CA TYR A 63 -7.12 -1.07 10.60
C TYR A 63 -8.39 -1.80 11.06
N LYS A 64 -8.75 -2.92 10.44
CA LYS A 64 -9.93 -3.71 10.83
C LYS A 64 -9.77 -4.43 12.17
N SER A 65 -8.60 -5.01 12.41
CA SER A 65 -8.34 -5.83 13.60
C SER A 65 -7.86 -5.01 14.79
N GLY A 66 -7.27 -3.84 14.54
CA GLY A 66 -6.57 -3.05 15.54
C GLY A 66 -5.17 -3.58 15.90
N SER A 67 -4.63 -4.55 15.15
CA SER A 67 -3.29 -5.12 15.38
C SER A 67 -2.42 -5.12 14.13
N TYR A 68 -1.14 -4.78 14.30
CA TYR A 68 -0.12 -4.90 13.25
C TYR A 68 0.63 -6.24 13.27
N ASP A 69 0.28 -7.13 14.21
CA ASP A 69 0.87 -8.47 14.26
C ASP A 69 0.48 -9.26 13.02
N ASP A 70 1.48 -9.69 12.25
CA ASP A 70 1.31 -10.47 11.01
C ASP A 70 0.41 -9.80 9.95
N HIS A 71 0.29 -8.46 10.01
CA HIS A 71 -0.70 -7.72 9.21
C HIS A 71 -0.47 -7.81 7.70
N ALA A 72 0.77 -8.01 7.25
CA ALA A 72 1.08 -8.15 5.83
C ALA A 72 0.50 -9.47 5.27
N HIS A 73 0.74 -10.60 5.95
CA HIS A 73 0.26 -11.91 5.52
C HIS A 73 -1.25 -12.02 5.63
N LEU A 74 -1.82 -11.64 6.79
CA LEU A 74 -3.28 -11.63 7.00
C LEU A 74 -3.97 -10.57 6.13
N GLY A 75 -3.28 -9.48 5.82
CA GLY A 75 -3.69 -8.45 4.87
C GLY A 75 -3.81 -8.96 3.45
N ALA A 76 -2.89 -9.81 3.00
CA ALA A 76 -2.95 -10.42 1.68
C ALA A 76 -4.17 -11.34 1.52
N ASP A 77 -4.49 -12.14 2.54
CA ASP A 77 -5.68 -13.00 2.57
C ASP A 77 -6.97 -12.17 2.57
N LEU A 78 -7.02 -11.11 3.38
CA LEU A 78 -8.13 -10.18 3.41
C LEU A 78 -8.32 -9.48 2.05
N ALA A 79 -7.22 -9.00 1.45
CA ALA A 79 -7.24 -8.33 0.16
C ALA A 79 -7.80 -9.24 -0.95
N ARG A 80 -7.39 -10.51 -0.97
CA ARG A 80 -7.94 -11.50 -1.91
C ARG A 80 -9.45 -11.60 -1.80
N LYS A 81 -9.96 -11.78 -0.59
CA LYS A 81 -11.39 -11.86 -0.33
C LYS A 81 -12.12 -10.60 -0.81
N ILE A 82 -11.60 -9.41 -0.51
CA ILE A 82 -12.21 -8.14 -0.93
C ILE A 82 -12.25 -8.06 -2.47
N LEU A 83 -11.15 -8.38 -3.14
CA LEU A 83 -11.05 -8.30 -4.60
C LEU A 83 -11.98 -9.30 -5.30
N ASP A 84 -12.09 -10.52 -4.77
CA ASP A 84 -13.00 -11.56 -5.25
C ASP A 84 -14.46 -11.16 -5.03
N ASP A 85 -14.82 -10.65 -3.85
CA ASP A 85 -16.17 -10.20 -3.51
C ASP A 85 -16.63 -9.02 -4.40
N LEU A 86 -15.70 -8.12 -4.72
CA LEU A 86 -15.97 -6.98 -5.61
C LEU A 86 -15.95 -7.35 -7.10
N ALA A 87 -15.37 -8.49 -7.47
CA ALA A 87 -15.21 -8.97 -8.84
C ALA A 87 -14.58 -7.92 -9.79
N ILE A 88 -13.59 -7.17 -9.29
CA ILE A 88 -12.93 -6.08 -10.04
C ILE A 88 -11.60 -6.49 -10.68
N THR A 89 -11.00 -7.60 -10.29
CA THR A 89 -9.72 -8.08 -10.83
C THR A 89 -9.85 -9.48 -11.41
N THR A 90 -8.97 -9.80 -12.36
CA THR A 90 -8.69 -11.19 -12.74
C THR A 90 -7.87 -11.90 -11.66
N SER A 91 -7.85 -13.24 -11.65
CA SER A 91 -7.03 -13.99 -10.69
C SER A 91 -5.54 -13.61 -10.73
N ALA A 92 -4.99 -13.37 -11.92
CA ALA A 92 -3.59 -12.96 -12.07
C ALA A 92 -3.33 -11.54 -11.51
N GLU A 93 -4.26 -10.61 -11.69
CA GLU A 93 -4.18 -9.27 -11.09
C GLU A 93 -4.30 -9.35 -9.56
N THR A 94 -5.21 -10.18 -9.04
CA THR A 94 -5.36 -10.44 -7.61
C THR A 94 -4.08 -11.00 -7.02
N ASP A 95 -3.43 -11.96 -7.68
CA ASP A 95 -2.17 -12.56 -7.21
C ASP A 95 -1.04 -11.53 -7.12
N ILE A 96 -0.95 -10.62 -8.09
CA ILE A 96 0.03 -9.51 -8.06
C ILE A 96 -0.22 -8.59 -6.86
N ILE A 97 -1.48 -8.19 -6.63
CA ILE A 97 -1.83 -7.31 -5.51
C ILE A 97 -1.56 -7.99 -4.17
N CYS A 98 -2.00 -9.25 -4.02
CA CYS A 98 -1.80 -10.01 -2.79
C CYS A 98 -0.32 -10.28 -2.51
N SER A 99 0.50 -10.58 -3.52
CA SER A 99 1.96 -10.72 -3.36
C SER A 99 2.59 -9.45 -2.82
N ALA A 100 2.24 -8.30 -3.41
CA ALA A 100 2.78 -7.02 -2.97
C ALA A 100 2.42 -6.75 -1.51
N ILE A 101 1.16 -6.96 -1.12
CA ILE A 101 0.70 -6.80 0.26
C ILE A 101 1.38 -7.81 1.20
N TYR A 102 1.53 -9.07 0.79
CA TYR A 102 2.15 -10.10 1.62
C TYR A 102 3.58 -9.75 2.02
N HIS A 103 4.37 -9.18 1.10
CA HIS A 103 5.77 -8.86 1.35
C HIS A 103 6.03 -7.43 1.81
N HIS A 104 5.02 -6.53 1.84
CA HIS A 104 5.28 -5.08 1.95
C HIS A 104 5.99 -4.64 3.24
N ASP A 105 5.88 -5.38 4.35
CA ASP A 105 6.55 -5.04 5.61
C ASP A 105 8.01 -5.55 5.69
N ASP A 106 8.38 -6.53 4.84
CA ASP A 106 9.75 -7.03 4.73
C ASP A 106 10.58 -6.13 3.79
N LYS A 107 11.02 -5.01 4.35
CA LYS A 107 11.78 -3.99 3.61
C LYS A 107 13.21 -4.46 3.26
N LEU A 108 13.73 -5.52 3.87
CA LEU A 108 15.12 -5.97 3.68
C LEU A 108 15.24 -7.06 2.61
N VAL A 109 14.16 -7.77 2.33
CA VAL A 109 14.09 -8.75 1.24
C VAL A 109 13.70 -8.05 -0.07
N ILE A 110 14.25 -8.56 -1.18
CA ILE A 110 13.93 -8.12 -2.55
C ILE A 110 13.02 -9.18 -3.18
N ASP A 111 11.84 -8.77 -3.61
CA ASP A 111 10.82 -9.62 -4.19
C ASP A 111 10.44 -9.18 -5.62
N SER A 112 9.19 -9.38 -6.03
CA SER A 112 8.69 -9.04 -7.36
C SER A 112 8.62 -7.51 -7.57
N PRO A 113 8.61 -7.02 -8.83
CA PRO A 113 8.59 -5.58 -9.10
C PRO A 113 7.43 -4.79 -8.47
N MET A 114 6.23 -5.39 -8.35
CA MET A 114 5.09 -4.74 -7.70
C MET A 114 5.26 -4.68 -6.17
N ASP A 115 5.85 -5.72 -5.59
CA ASP A 115 6.14 -5.84 -4.15
C ASP A 115 7.14 -4.74 -3.76
N GLU A 116 8.22 -4.60 -4.53
CA GLU A 116 9.21 -3.54 -4.33
C GLU A 116 8.62 -2.14 -4.52
N LEU A 117 7.71 -1.98 -5.49
CA LEU A 117 7.00 -0.72 -5.69
C LEU A 117 6.14 -0.35 -4.47
N LEU A 118 5.39 -1.30 -3.91
CA LEU A 118 4.55 -1.03 -2.75
C LEU A 118 5.40 -0.73 -1.50
N LYS A 119 6.50 -1.48 -1.29
CA LYS A 119 7.45 -1.22 -0.21
C LYS A 119 7.97 0.20 -0.26
N ASP A 120 8.35 0.65 -1.45
CA ASP A 120 8.92 1.98 -1.67
C ASP A 120 7.86 3.09 -1.58
N ALA A 121 6.65 2.86 -2.09
CA ALA A 121 5.53 3.80 -1.94
C ALA A 121 5.16 4.06 -0.47
N ASP A 122 5.21 3.01 0.34
CA ASP A 122 4.99 3.09 1.79
C ASP A 122 6.13 3.87 2.49
N VAL A 123 7.38 3.62 2.10
CA VAL A 123 8.55 4.40 2.57
C VAL A 123 8.42 5.89 2.21
N ILE A 124 7.87 6.24 1.05
CA ILE A 124 7.60 7.64 0.68
C ILE A 124 6.63 8.28 1.69
N ASP A 125 5.48 7.65 2.00
CA ASP A 125 4.54 8.24 2.98
C ASP A 125 5.17 8.32 4.37
N HIS A 126 5.91 7.30 4.81
CA HIS A 126 6.61 7.31 6.10
C HIS A 126 7.63 8.44 6.22
N CYS A 127 8.45 8.67 5.19
CA CYS A 127 9.63 9.54 5.29
C CYS A 127 9.39 10.97 4.80
N PHE A 128 8.54 11.17 3.79
CA PHE A 128 8.42 12.47 3.11
C PHE A 128 7.27 13.31 3.67
N LYS A 129 6.28 12.66 4.31
CA LYS A 129 5.13 13.33 4.91
C LYS A 129 5.49 14.18 6.13
N ASP A 130 6.53 13.79 6.85
CA ASP A 130 7.05 14.48 8.03
C ASP A 130 8.57 14.27 8.14
N SER A 131 9.32 15.13 7.46
CA SER A 131 10.79 15.07 7.41
C SER A 131 11.47 15.45 8.74
N SER A 132 10.70 15.84 9.77
CA SER A 132 11.24 16.06 11.11
C SER A 132 11.50 14.75 11.87
N LYS A 133 10.89 13.64 11.42
CA LYS A 133 11.04 12.34 12.05
C LYS A 133 12.28 11.60 11.53
N PRO A 134 12.97 10.83 12.40
CA PRO A 134 14.05 9.96 11.94
C PRO A 134 13.50 8.87 11.03
N ILE A 135 14.25 8.55 9.98
CA ILE A 135 13.98 7.42 9.10
C ILE A 135 14.30 6.13 9.87
N LYS A 136 13.42 5.12 9.77
CA LYS A 136 13.66 3.81 10.40
C LYS A 136 14.84 3.11 9.74
N GLU A 137 15.66 2.42 10.53
CA GLU A 137 16.85 1.72 10.00
C GLU A 137 16.51 0.75 8.86
N LYS A 138 15.40 0.02 8.97
CA LYS A 138 14.93 -0.91 7.93
C LYS A 138 14.51 -0.23 6.61
N GLU A 139 14.27 1.07 6.62
CA GLU A 139 13.81 1.87 5.47
C GLU A 139 14.93 2.73 4.86
N GLN A 140 16.02 2.98 5.60
CA GLN A 140 17.10 3.90 5.23
C GLN A 140 17.62 3.69 3.81
N LYS A 141 17.94 2.45 3.44
CA LYS A 141 18.48 2.13 2.12
C LYS A 141 17.46 2.37 1.00
N ARG A 142 16.18 2.08 1.24
CA ARG A 142 15.11 2.35 0.26
C ARG A 142 14.88 3.84 0.10
N TYR A 143 14.86 4.58 1.20
CA TYR A 143 14.78 6.04 1.19
C TYR A 143 15.89 6.67 0.36
N GLU A 144 17.15 6.28 0.56
CA GLU A 144 18.28 6.82 -0.21
C GLU A 144 18.19 6.50 -1.70
N ASN A 145 17.71 5.31 -2.06
CA ASN A 145 17.48 4.92 -3.44
C ASN A 145 16.34 5.71 -4.07
N LEU A 146 15.27 5.96 -3.31
CA LEU A 146 14.14 6.78 -3.72
C LEU A 146 14.54 8.23 -3.99
N CYS A 147 15.36 8.84 -3.12
CA CYS A 147 15.86 10.20 -3.38
C CYS A 147 16.67 10.26 -4.68
N LYS A 148 17.54 9.27 -4.93
CA LYS A 148 18.28 9.17 -6.20
C LYS A 148 17.37 8.94 -7.39
N GLU A 149 16.37 8.07 -7.25
CA GLU A 149 15.41 7.76 -8.32
C GLU A 149 14.56 8.98 -8.68
N LEU A 150 14.21 9.81 -7.69
CA LEU A 150 13.31 10.95 -7.84
C LEU A 150 14.05 12.30 -8.02
N ASP A 151 15.39 12.28 -8.11
CA ASP A 151 16.23 13.47 -8.23
C ASP A 151 16.02 14.49 -7.10
N LEU A 152 15.95 14.01 -5.84
CA LEU A 152 15.74 14.79 -4.62
C LEU A 152 17.02 15.00 -3.79
#